data_AF-A0A370WTH0-F1
#
_entry.id   AF-A0A370WTH0-F1
#
_cell.length_a   1.000
_cell.length_b   1.000
_cell.length_c   1.000
_cell.angle_alpha   90.00
_cell.angle_beta   90.00
_cell.angle_gamma   90.00
#
_symmetry.space_group_name_H-M   'P 1'
#
loop_
_entity.id
_entity.type
_entity.pdbx_description
1 polymer ?
#
loop_
_entity_poly.entity_id
_entity_poly.type
_entity_poly.pdbx_seq_one_letter_code
_entity_poly.pdbx_strand_id
1 'polypeptide(L)'
;MTNRTHYYLQIKDLLHARGPEPTLRYEGAGPNDFAAALQEALRSPLLFQRWRAMQPDPDSVDERLGITDQLATVSAKTVDLHTEVDVISNLPMNILRQRLSWLIGSEWQLHDVRPA
;
A
#
# COMPACT_ATOMS: atom_id res chain seq x y z
N MET A 1 -20.43 5.86 11.01
CA MET A 1 -19.90 6.69 9.91
C MET A 1 -18.46 6.28 9.70
N THR A 2 -18.12 5.68 8.56
CA THR A 2 -16.72 5.34 8.23
C THR A 2 -16.03 6.62 7.81
N ASN A 3 -15.18 7.18 8.68
CA ASN A 3 -14.42 8.39 8.35
C ASN A 3 -13.35 8.02 7.32
N ARG A 4 -13.41 8.58 6.11
CA ARG A 4 -12.37 8.36 5.10
C ARG A 4 -11.25 9.36 5.31
N THR A 5 -10.05 8.92 4.97
CA THR A 5 -8.84 9.70 5.09
C THR A 5 -8.13 9.72 3.75
N HIS A 6 -7.65 10.90 3.39
CA HIS A 6 -6.81 11.15 2.25
C HIS A 6 -5.36 11.21 2.72
N TYR A 7 -4.53 10.28 2.24
CA TYR A 7 -3.11 10.20 2.52
C TYR A 7 -2.33 10.67 1.29
N TYR A 8 -1.45 11.63 1.49
CA TYR A 8 -0.53 12.12 0.46
C TYR A 8 0.85 11.53 0.73
N LEU A 9 1.34 10.73 -0.20
CA LEU A 9 2.62 10.02 -0.08
C LEU A 9 3.58 10.48 -1.18
N GLN A 10 4.86 10.41 -0.87
CA GLN A 10 5.94 10.70 -1.80
C GLN A 10 6.94 9.55 -1.84
N ILE A 11 7.28 9.10 -3.04
CA ILE A 11 8.24 8.02 -3.30
C ILE A 11 9.38 8.62 -4.11
N LYS A 12 10.59 8.62 -3.54
CA LYS A 12 11.75 9.24 -4.19
C LYS A 12 12.18 8.49 -5.45
N ASP A 13 12.20 7.16 -5.39
CA ASP A 13 12.61 6.32 -6.52
C ASP A 13 11.75 5.06 -6.60
N LEU A 14 10.61 5.18 -7.30
CA LEU A 14 9.67 4.06 -7.47
C LEU A 14 10.31 2.88 -8.22
N LEU A 15 11.26 3.15 -9.14
CA LEU A 15 11.91 2.12 -9.94
C LEU A 15 12.78 1.20 -9.10
N HIS A 16 13.37 1.71 -8.01
CA HIS A 16 14.21 0.92 -7.10
C HIS A 16 13.51 0.55 -5.79
N ALA A 17 12.35 1.15 -5.48
CA ALA A 17 11.59 0.82 -4.28
C ALA A 17 11.05 -0.63 -4.35
N ARG A 18 11.51 -1.48 -3.45
CA ARG A 18 11.15 -2.91 -3.40
C ARG A 18 10.92 -3.35 -1.96
N GLY A 19 9.82 -4.08 -1.75
CA GLY A 19 9.58 -4.77 -0.49
C GLY A 19 10.59 -5.88 -0.23
N PRO A 20 10.71 -6.34 1.02
CA PRO A 20 11.68 -7.35 1.42
C PRO A 20 11.42 -8.73 0.80
N GLU A 21 10.14 -9.06 0.56
CA GLU A 21 9.71 -10.35 0.03
C GLU A 21 9.48 -10.28 -1.49
N PRO A 22 10.28 -11.01 -2.30
CA PRO A 22 10.19 -10.97 -3.76
C PRO A 22 8.83 -11.34 -4.34
N THR A 23 8.06 -12.16 -3.64
CA THR A 23 6.76 -12.67 -4.07
C THR A 23 5.59 -11.74 -3.73
N LEU A 24 5.83 -10.72 -2.88
CA LEU A 24 4.83 -9.74 -2.44
C LEU A 24 5.05 -8.36 -3.06
N ARG A 25 6.26 -8.08 -3.53
CA ARG A 25 6.64 -6.77 -4.07
C ARG A 25 5.88 -6.42 -5.34
N TYR A 26 5.79 -5.11 -5.59
CA TYR A 26 5.34 -4.58 -6.88
C TYR A 26 6.41 -4.80 -7.96
N GLU A 27 5.99 -5.18 -9.17
CA GLU A 27 6.88 -5.45 -10.32
C GLU A 27 6.59 -4.62 -11.59
N GLY A 28 5.68 -3.64 -11.50
CA GLY A 28 5.37 -2.78 -12.65
C GLY A 28 6.46 -1.74 -12.96
N ALA A 29 6.22 -0.95 -14.02
CA ALA A 29 7.23 -0.05 -14.59
C ALA A 29 6.99 1.45 -14.30
N GLY A 30 5.84 1.82 -13.72
CA GLY A 30 5.49 3.23 -13.54
C GLY A 30 4.38 3.53 -12.53
N PRO A 31 4.10 4.82 -12.30
CA PRO A 31 3.19 5.28 -11.24
C PRO A 31 1.78 4.70 -11.38
N ASN A 32 1.22 4.63 -12.59
CA ASN A 32 -0.13 4.09 -12.80
C ASN A 32 -0.23 2.60 -12.43
N ASP A 33 0.77 1.79 -12.78
CA ASP A 33 0.81 0.39 -12.40
C ASP A 33 0.93 0.25 -10.88
N PHE A 34 1.74 1.12 -10.25
CA PHE A 34 1.88 1.14 -8.80
C PHE A 34 0.55 1.52 -8.12
N ALA A 35 -0.15 2.53 -8.63
CA ALA A 35 -1.46 2.92 -8.12
C ALA A 35 -2.46 1.75 -8.22
N ALA A 36 -2.48 1.04 -9.33
CA ALA A 36 -3.33 -0.14 -9.50
C ALA A 36 -2.97 -1.25 -8.49
N ALA A 37 -1.69 -1.55 -8.32
CA ALA A 37 -1.22 -2.57 -7.38
C ALA A 37 -1.54 -2.22 -5.92
N LEU A 38 -1.30 -0.97 -5.51
CA LEU A 38 -1.63 -0.51 -4.16
C LEU A 38 -3.15 -0.50 -3.95
N GLN A 39 -3.93 -0.07 -4.94
CA GLN A 39 -5.40 -0.10 -4.85
C GLN A 39 -5.91 -1.54 -4.68
N GLU A 40 -5.40 -2.50 -5.44
CA GLU A 40 -5.75 -3.91 -5.27
C GLU A 40 -5.38 -4.41 -3.87
N ALA A 41 -4.19 -4.07 -3.37
CA ALA A 41 -3.73 -4.45 -2.03
C ALA A 41 -4.58 -3.88 -0.88
N LEU A 42 -5.27 -2.76 -1.11
CA LEU A 42 -6.21 -2.16 -0.15
C LEU A 42 -7.62 -2.75 -0.28
N ARG A 43 -8.05 -3.11 -1.49
CA ARG A 43 -9.39 -3.66 -1.77
C ARG A 43 -9.49 -5.17 -1.54
N SER A 44 -8.39 -5.90 -1.63
CA SER A 44 -8.34 -7.36 -1.57
C SER A 44 -7.46 -7.87 -0.43
N PRO A 45 -7.85 -8.95 0.27
CA PRO A 45 -7.02 -9.56 1.31
C PRO A 45 -5.88 -10.40 0.73
N LEU A 46 -5.80 -10.57 -0.60
CA LEU A 46 -4.88 -11.50 -1.26
C LEU A 46 -3.42 -11.27 -0.88
N LEU A 47 -2.98 -10.01 -0.82
CA LEU A 47 -1.60 -9.68 -0.44
C LEU A 47 -1.32 -10.09 1.01
N PHE A 48 -2.26 -9.81 1.92
CA PHE A 48 -2.16 -10.25 3.32
C PHE A 48 -2.17 -11.77 3.45
N GLN A 49 -3.04 -12.48 2.71
CA GLN A 49 -3.12 -13.94 2.74
C GLN A 49 -1.82 -14.58 2.25
N ARG A 50 -1.20 -14.05 1.19
CA ARG A 50 0.11 -14.50 0.71
C ARG A 50 1.18 -14.32 1.78
N TRP A 51 1.24 -13.14 2.40
CA TRP A 51 2.18 -12.88 3.50
C TRP A 51 1.91 -13.78 4.73
N ARG A 52 0.65 -13.96 5.11
CA ARG A 52 0.22 -14.81 6.23
C ARG A 52 0.66 -16.26 6.02
N ALA A 53 0.52 -16.78 4.80
CA ALA A 53 0.97 -18.14 4.45
C ALA A 53 2.50 -18.33 4.51
N MET A 54 3.29 -17.25 4.53
CA MET A 54 4.74 -17.30 4.68
C MET A 54 5.18 -17.29 6.16
N GLN A 55 4.26 -17.04 7.10
CA GLN A 55 4.60 -17.01 8.52
C GLN A 55 4.83 -18.43 9.04
N PRO A 56 5.70 -18.62 10.05
CA PRO A 56 5.96 -19.93 10.64
C PRO A 56 4.70 -20.61 11.21
N ASP A 57 3.76 -19.80 11.71
CA ASP A 57 2.43 -20.23 12.16
C ASP A 57 1.37 -19.27 11.58
N PRO A 58 0.81 -19.59 10.41
CA PRO A 58 -0.20 -18.76 9.75
C PRO A 58 -1.49 -18.61 10.56
N ASP A 59 -1.86 -19.60 11.38
CA ASP A 59 -3.13 -19.59 12.11
C ASP A 59 -3.09 -18.69 13.34
N SER A 60 -1.89 -18.45 13.90
CA SER A 60 -1.67 -17.49 14.97
C SER A 60 -1.61 -16.02 14.52
N VAL A 61 -1.63 -15.74 13.22
CA VAL A 61 -1.61 -14.37 12.68
C VAL A 61 -2.96 -13.68 12.88
N ASP A 62 -2.96 -12.49 13.49
CA ASP A 62 -4.17 -11.69 13.70
C ASP A 62 -4.86 -11.32 12.37
N GLU A 63 -6.10 -11.76 12.21
CA GLU A 63 -6.94 -11.50 11.02
C GLU A 63 -7.24 -10.00 10.83
N ARG A 64 -7.14 -9.19 11.89
CA ARG A 64 -7.33 -7.73 11.83
C ARG A 64 -6.27 -7.04 10.98
N LEU A 65 -5.13 -7.68 10.71
CA LEU A 65 -4.12 -7.19 9.77
C LEU A 65 -4.55 -7.36 8.30
N GLY A 66 -5.57 -8.19 8.06
CA GLY A 66 -6.14 -8.50 6.76
C GLY A 66 -7.36 -7.66 6.36
N ILE A 67 -7.72 -6.62 7.14
CA ILE A 67 -8.85 -5.76 6.79
C ILE A 67 -8.64 -5.06 5.44
N THR A 68 -9.75 -4.83 4.74
CA THR A 68 -9.79 -4.25 3.40
C THR A 68 -10.81 -3.13 3.30
N ASP A 69 -10.64 -2.30 2.28
CA ASP A 69 -11.58 -1.23 1.92
C ASP A 69 -11.88 -1.31 0.42
N GLN A 70 -13.04 -1.89 0.08
CA GLN A 70 -13.48 -2.08 -1.30
C GLN A 70 -13.64 -0.77 -2.08
N LEU A 71 -13.80 0.36 -1.37
CA LEU A 71 -13.95 1.68 -1.96
C LEU A 71 -12.63 2.47 -1.98
N ALA A 72 -11.52 1.88 -1.53
CA ALA A 72 -10.21 2.55 -1.53
C ALA A 72 -9.85 3.01 -2.94
N THR A 73 -9.39 4.24 -3.11
CA THR A 73 -8.93 4.77 -4.40
C THR A 73 -7.49 5.20 -4.29
N VAL A 74 -6.69 4.89 -5.31
CA VAL A 74 -5.29 5.30 -5.39
C VAL A 74 -5.04 5.95 -6.74
N SER A 75 -4.40 7.10 -6.72
CA SER A 75 -3.81 7.72 -7.91
C SER A 75 -2.33 7.97 -7.66
N ALA A 76 -1.52 7.85 -8.71
CA ALA A 76 -0.11 8.18 -8.64
C ALA A 76 0.32 8.89 -9.92
N LYS A 77 1.28 9.78 -9.79
CA LYS A 77 1.85 10.53 -10.91
C LYS A 77 3.32 10.84 -10.62
N THR A 78 4.12 10.91 -11.67
CA THR A 78 5.49 11.40 -11.56
C THR A 78 5.47 12.92 -11.56
N VAL A 79 6.16 13.53 -10.59
CA VAL A 79 6.39 14.97 -10.49
C VAL A 79 7.90 15.17 -10.37
N ASP A 80 8.52 15.79 -11.37
CA ASP A 80 9.97 15.91 -11.49
C ASP A 80 10.72 14.57 -11.30
N LEU A 81 11.43 14.42 -10.18
CA LEU A 81 12.26 13.25 -9.83
C LEU A 81 11.62 12.32 -8.80
N HIS A 82 10.35 12.52 -8.44
CA HIS A 82 9.66 11.68 -7.46
C HIS A 82 8.27 11.27 -7.96
N THR A 83 7.67 10.29 -7.30
CA THR A 83 6.27 9.91 -7.51
C THR A 83 5.43 10.42 -6.35
N GLU A 84 4.40 11.19 -6.66
CA GLU A 84 3.34 11.55 -5.72
C GLU A 84 2.24 10.48 -5.80
N VAL A 85 1.74 10.07 -4.64
CA VAL A 85 0.68 9.05 -4.53
C VAL A 85 -0.39 9.56 -3.58
N ASP A 86 -1.61 9.62 -4.09
CA ASP A 86 -2.80 10.03 -3.35
C ASP A 86 -3.62 8.78 -3.05
N VAL A 87 -3.93 8.54 -1.76
CA VAL A 87 -4.71 7.38 -1.32
C VAL A 87 -5.92 7.86 -0.53
N ILE A 88 -7.11 7.45 -0.93
CA ILE A 88 -8.34 7.70 -0.16
C ILE A 88 -8.88 6.37 0.36
N SER A 89 -8.86 6.18 1.67
CA SER A 89 -9.33 4.96 2.30
C SER A 89 -9.91 5.19 3.70
N ASN A 90 -10.78 4.30 4.15
CA ASN A 90 -11.18 4.20 5.56
C ASN A 90 -10.25 3.31 6.41
N LEU A 91 -9.21 2.72 5.79
CA LEU A 91 -8.24 1.89 6.49
C LEU A 91 -7.35 2.75 7.40
N PRO A 92 -6.99 2.22 8.58
CA PRO A 92 -6.05 2.89 9.47
C PRO A 92 -4.63 2.88 8.87
N MET A 93 -3.86 3.93 9.18
CA MET A 93 -2.50 4.15 8.66
C MET A 93 -1.56 2.94 8.84
N ASN A 94 -1.68 2.18 9.92
CA ASN A 94 -0.84 0.99 10.14
C ASN A 94 -1.05 -0.08 9.05
N ILE A 95 -2.28 -0.27 8.58
CA ILE A 95 -2.61 -1.20 7.50
C ILE A 95 -2.11 -0.67 6.15
N LEU A 96 -2.27 0.63 5.88
CA LEU A 96 -1.70 1.25 4.68
C LEU A 96 -0.17 1.10 4.64
N ARG A 97 0.51 1.44 5.74
CA ARG A 97 1.96 1.28 5.91
C ARG A 97 2.40 -0.17 5.68
N GLN A 98 1.64 -1.14 6.19
CA GLN A 98 1.90 -2.56 5.98
C GLN A 98 1.83 -2.94 4.49
N ARG A 99 0.78 -2.50 3.76
CA ARG A 99 0.67 -2.74 2.31
C ARG A 99 1.83 -2.11 1.54
N LEU A 100 2.19 -0.87 1.86
CA LEU A 100 3.34 -0.18 1.27
C LEU A 100 4.65 -0.92 1.54
N SER A 101 4.86 -1.38 2.78
CA SER A 101 6.07 -2.11 3.17
C SER A 101 6.26 -3.40 2.38
N TRP A 102 5.17 -4.11 2.07
CA TRP A 102 5.25 -5.32 1.25
C TRP A 102 5.48 -5.03 -0.23
N LEU A 103 4.86 -3.98 -0.76
CA LEU A 103 4.97 -3.64 -2.18
C LEU A 103 6.32 -2.99 -2.52
N ILE A 104 6.72 -1.98 -1.75
CA ILE A 104 7.83 -1.06 -2.09
C ILE A 104 8.82 -0.83 -0.94
N GLY A 105 8.61 -1.45 0.22
CA GLY A 105 9.50 -1.31 1.37
C GLY A 105 9.32 0.04 2.09
N SER A 106 10.42 0.60 2.59
CA SER A 106 10.44 1.85 3.38
C SER A 106 10.77 3.11 2.57
N GLU A 107 10.98 3.00 1.25
CA GLU A 107 11.41 4.10 0.37
C GLU A 107 10.28 5.06 -0.01
N TRP A 108 9.51 5.50 0.99
CA TRP A 108 8.41 6.43 0.85
C TRP A 108 8.28 7.31 2.09
N GLN A 109 7.66 8.47 1.90
CA GLN A 109 7.40 9.43 2.96
C GLN A 109 5.92 9.81 2.97
N LEU A 110 5.36 9.98 4.16
CA LEU A 110 4.04 10.55 4.35
C LEU A 110 4.18 12.08 4.32
N HIS A 111 3.59 12.72 3.32
CA HIS A 111 3.63 14.16 3.18
C HIS A 111 2.53 14.84 4.00
N ASP A 112 1.29 14.34 3.89
CA ASP A 112 0.12 14.96 4.54
C ASP A 112 -1.01 13.94 4.74
N VAL A 113 -1.93 14.23 5.66
CA VAL A 113 -3.12 13.44 5.97
C VAL A 113 -4.31 14.36 6.20
N ARG A 114 -5.38 14.16 5.43
CA ARG A 114 -6.59 14.99 5.53
C ARG A 114 -7.86 14.13 5.65
N PRO A 115 -8.92 14.62 6.30
CA PRO A 115 -10.25 14.05 6.13
C PRO A 115 -10.66 14.10 4.65
N ALA A 116 -11.28 13.04 4.15
CA ALA A 116 -11.73 12.92 2.76
C ALA A 116 -13.25 13.11 2.61
#